data_AF-A0A521RS07-F1
#
_entry.id   AF-A0A521RS07-F1
#
_cell.length_a   1.000
_cell.length_b   1.000
_cell.length_c   1.000
_cell.angle_alpha   90.00
_cell.angle_beta   90.00
_cell.angle_gamma   90.00
#
_symmetry.space_group_name_H-M   'P 1'
#
loop_
_entity.id
_entity.type
_entity.pdbx_description
1 polymer ?
#
loop_
_entity_poly.entity_id
_entity_poly.type
_entity_poly.pdbx_seq_one_letter_code
_entity_poly.pdbx_strand_id
1 'polypeptide(L)' 'MKPRIKIITLAVVDLQKSLAFYRDGMGLHTEGIIGTEFEDGAVVFFEMNDDLILALWPRRSLAKDAKVPVTPSSPS' A
#
# COMPACT_ATOMS: atom_id res chain seq x y z
N MET A 1 -17.00 14.40 17.96
CA MET A 1 -16.19 13.55 17.06
C MET A 1 -14.71 13.78 17.36
N LYS A 2 -13.87 12.74 17.38
CA LYS A 2 -12.41 12.87 17.57
C LYS A 2 -11.71 12.51 16.25
N PRO A 3 -10.99 13.45 15.60
CA PRO A 3 -10.27 13.14 14.36
C PRO A 3 -9.16 12.12 14.62
N ARG A 4 -9.02 11.13 13.75
CA ARG A 4 -7.95 10.11 13.79
C ARG A 4 -7.58 9.67 12.37
N ILE A 5 -6.32 9.28 12.17
CA ILE A 5 -5.86 8.68 10.92
C ILE A 5 -6.35 7.22 10.89
N LYS A 6 -7.05 6.85 9.81
CA LYS A 6 -7.59 5.49 9.61
C LYS A 6 -6.85 4.68 8.58
N ILE A 7 -6.28 5.33 7.57
CA ILE A 7 -5.55 4.66 6.49
C ILE A 7 -4.27 5.42 6.23
N ILE A 8 -3.16 4.70 6.11
CA ILE A 8 -1.88 5.20 5.61
C ILE A 8 -1.58 4.43 4.33
N THR A 9 -1.39 5.12 3.22
CA THR A 9 -1.06 4.49 1.92
C THR A 9 0.41 4.75 1.59
N LEU A 10 1.16 3.68 1.29
CA LEU A 10 2.54 3.76 0.85
C LEU A 10 2.67 3.35 -0.63
N ALA A 11 3.36 4.19 -1.40
CA ALA A 11 3.79 3.86 -2.76
C ALA A 11 5.05 2.98 -2.74
N VAL A 12 4.92 1.76 -3.27
CA VAL A 12 6.01 0.78 -3.33
C VAL A 12 6.44 0.51 -4.77
N VAL A 13 7.72 0.19 -4.96
CA VAL A 13 8.26 -0.12 -6.31
C VAL A 13 7.79 -1.50 -6.77
N ASP A 14 7.74 -2.47 -5.87
CA ASP A 14 7.34 -3.85 -6.12
C ASP A 14 6.33 -4.28 -5.06
N LEU A 15 5.08 -4.47 -5.48
CA LEU A 15 3.97 -4.80 -4.58
C LEU A 15 4.10 -6.20 -3.97
N GLN A 16 4.62 -7.17 -4.72
CA GLN A 16 4.79 -8.56 -4.26
C GLN A 16 5.90 -8.64 -3.22
N LYS A 17 7.04 -7.98 -3.49
CA LYS A 17 8.16 -7.94 -2.54
C LYS A 17 7.77 -7.23 -1.25
N SER A 18 7.04 -6.12 -1.34
CA SER A 18 6.55 -5.42 -0.15
C SER A 18 5.49 -6.23 0.60
N LEU A 19 4.58 -6.92 -0.11
CA LEU A 19 3.63 -7.86 0.52
C LEU A 19 4.37 -8.90 1.35
N ALA A 20 5.36 -9.58 0.78
CA ALA A 20 6.14 -10.60 1.49
C ALA A 20 6.86 -10.01 2.71
N PHE A 21 7.42 -8.81 2.60
CA PHE A 21 8.07 -8.14 3.74
C PHE A 21 7.10 -7.90 4.91
N TYR A 22 5.93 -7.30 4.67
CA TYR A 22 4.98 -6.97 5.74
C TYR A 22 4.22 -8.20 6.25
N ARG A 23 3.81 -9.12 5.36
CA ARG A 23 3.08 -10.33 5.74
C ARG A 23 4.01 -11.37 6.39
N ASP A 24 5.07 -11.76 5.70
CA ASP A 24 5.92 -12.89 6.12
C ASP A 24 7.03 -12.43 7.06
N GLY A 25 7.58 -11.22 6.84
CA GLY A 25 8.62 -10.65 7.68
C GLY A 25 8.10 -10.05 8.99
N MET A 26 6.98 -9.32 8.94
CA MET A 26 6.40 -8.65 10.11
C MET A 26 5.15 -9.33 10.69
N GLY A 27 4.59 -10.35 10.02
CA GLY A 27 3.42 -11.08 10.50
C GLY A 27 2.11 -10.28 10.40
N LEU A 28 2.04 -9.23 9.58
CA LEU A 28 0.82 -8.41 9.46
C LEU A 28 -0.28 -9.16 8.71
N HIS A 29 -1.51 -9.09 9.22
CA HIS A 29 -2.67 -9.74 8.61
C HIS A 29 -3.11 -9.02 7.34
N THR A 30 -3.40 -9.79 6.28
CA THR A 30 -3.88 -9.29 5.00
C THR A 30 -4.56 -10.41 4.20
N GLU A 31 -5.52 -10.05 3.35
CA GLU A 31 -6.10 -10.94 2.33
C GLU A 31 -5.20 -11.09 1.08
N GLY A 32 -4.09 -10.35 1.02
CA GLY A 32 -3.15 -10.35 -0.11
C GLY A 32 -3.41 -9.22 -1.10
N ILE A 33 -3.00 -9.44 -2.36
CA ILE A 33 -3.21 -8.47 -3.43
C ILE A 33 -4.60 -8.64 -4.02
N ILE A 34 -5.35 -7.55 -4.09
CA ILE A 34 -6.68 -7.47 -4.70
C ILE A 34 -6.72 -6.36 -5.77
N GLY A 35 -7.78 -6.29 -6.56
CA GLY A 35 -8.00 -5.23 -7.55
C GLY A 35 -7.14 -5.35 -8.81
N THR A 36 -6.51 -6.49 -9.04
CA THR A 36 -5.69 -6.78 -10.23
C THR A 36 -6.48 -6.83 -11.53
N GLU A 37 -7.80 -7.01 -11.44
CA GLU A 37 -8.74 -6.99 -12.54
C GLU A 37 -8.98 -5.58 -13.10
N PHE A 38 -8.60 -4.53 -12.36
CA PHE A 38 -8.69 -3.15 -12.79
C PHE A 38 -7.33 -2.60 -13.20
N GLU A 39 -7.29 -1.79 -14.25
CA GLU A 39 -6.09 -1.07 -14.65
C GLU A 39 -5.60 -0.20 -13.49
N ASP A 40 -4.34 -0.37 -13.08
CA ASP A 40 -3.74 0.35 -11.94
C ASP A 40 -4.45 0.14 -10.58
N GLY A 41 -5.32 -0.88 -10.46
CA GLY A 41 -6.12 -1.13 -9.27
C GLY A 41 -5.48 -2.04 -8.22
N ALA A 42 -4.31 -2.61 -8.50
CA ALA A 42 -3.66 -3.56 -7.60
C ALA A 42 -3.28 -2.91 -6.26
N VAL A 43 -3.75 -3.48 -5.15
CA VAL A 43 -3.53 -2.97 -3.79
C VAL A 43 -3.41 -4.11 -2.78
N VAL A 44 -2.69 -3.87 -1.68
CA VAL A 44 -2.73 -4.70 -0.48
C VAL A 44 -3.21 -3.86 0.69
N PHE A 45 -4.13 -4.40 1.49
CA PHE A 45 -4.52 -3.83 2.78
C PHE A 45 -4.04 -4.71 3.92
N PHE A 46 -3.41 -4.09 4.91
CA PHE A 46 -3.04 -4.72 6.17
C PHE A 46 -3.88 -4.16 7.30
N GLU A 47 -4.50 -5.05 8.05
CA GLU A 47 -5.20 -4.68 9.28
C GLU A 47 -4.20 -4.55 10.42
N MET A 48 -4.24 -3.41 11.11
CA MET A 48 -3.41 -3.11 12.27
C MET A 48 -4.29 -2.76 13.47
N ASN A 49 -3.65 -2.53 14.62
CA ASN A 49 -4.32 -2.22 15.87
C ASN A 49 -5.27 -1.00 15.72
N ASP A 50 -6.36 -1.03 16.49
CA ASP A 50 -7.40 0.03 16.54
C ASP A 50 -8.05 0.36 15.18
N ASP A 51 -8.17 -0.65 14.31
CA ASP A 51 -8.66 -0.56 12.93
C ASP A 51 -7.94 0.53 12.11
N LEU A 52 -6.62 0.66 12.31
CA LEU A 52 -5.74 1.34 11.39
C LEU A 52 -5.43 0.40 10.22
N ILE A 53 -5.45 0.94 9.00
CA ILE A 53 -5.12 0.19 7.79
C ILE A 53 -3.83 0.73 7.19
N LEU A 54 -2.88 -0.15 6.88
CA LEU A 54 -1.76 0.15 6.01
C LEU A 54 -2.10 -0.35 4.61
N ALA A 55 -2.14 0.54 3.64
CA ALA A 55 -2.36 0.19 2.24
C ALA A 55 -1.06 0.29 1.44
N LEU A 56 -0.77 -0.69 0.59
CA LEU A 56 0.35 -0.63 -0.34
C LEU A 56 -0.17 -0.54 -1.76
N TRP A 57 0.36 0.42 -2.51
CA TRP A 57 0.03 0.65 -3.91
C TRP A 57 1.30 0.67 -4.76
N PRO A 58 1.27 0.15 -6.00
CA PRO A 58 2.35 0.38 -6.95
C PRO A 58 2.59 1.88 -7.11
N ARG A 59 3.85 2.31 -7.03
CA ARG A 59 4.26 3.72 -7.09
C ARG A 59 3.71 4.44 -8.32
N ARG A 60 3.70 3.76 -9.47
CA ARG A 60 3.19 4.32 -10.73
C ARG A 60 1.69 4.57 -10.67
N SER A 61 0.94 3.59 -10.17
CA SER A 61 -0.51 3.65 -10.03
C SER A 61 -0.93 4.74 -9.04
N LEU A 62 -0.28 4.82 -7.86
CA LEU A 62 -0.59 5.86 -6.88
C LEU A 62 -0.23 7.27 -7.38
N ALA A 63 0.89 7.43 -8.09
CA ALA A 63 1.26 8.72 -8.66
C ALA A 63 0.27 9.18 -9.75
N LYS A 64 -0.21 8.25 -10.59
CA LYS A 64 -1.25 8.50 -11.59
C LYS A 64 -2.55 8.97 -10.92
N ASP A 65 -2.99 8.27 -9.87
CA ASP A 65 -4.20 8.61 -9.10
C ASP A 65 -4.08 9.99 -8.43
N ALA A 66 -2.95 10.25 -7.76
CA ALA A 66 -2.67 11.52 -7.10
C ALA A 66 -2.37 12.68 -8.07
N LYS A 67 -2.29 12.42 -9.38
CA LYS A 67 -1.95 13.39 -10.43
C LYS A 67 -0.60 14.09 -10.19
N VAL A 68 0.38 13.32 -9.72
CA VAL A 68 1.75 13.78 -9.50
C VAL A 68 2.73 13.01 -10.39
N PRO A 69 3.88 13.61 -10.76
CA PRO A 69 4.92 12.87 -11.48
C PRO A 69 5.42 11.69 -10.67
N VAL A 70 5.76 10.58 -11.34
CA VAL A 70 6.48 9.48 -10.72
C VAL A 70 7.88 9.96 -10.36
N THR A 71 8.20 9.97 -9.07
CA THR A 71 9.52 10.32 -8.56
C THR A 71 10.38 9.08 -8.32
N PRO A 72 11.71 9.18 -8.44
CA PRO A 72 12.61 8.09 -8.09
C PRO A 72 12.40 7.66 -6.64
N SER A 73 12.76 6.41 -6.33
CA SER A 73 12.86 5.95 -4.96
C SER A 73 13.86 6.80 -4.18
N SER A 74 13.56 7.06 -2.90
CA SER A 74 14.49 7.76 -2.02
C SER A 74 15.84 7.04 -2.00
N PRO A 75 16.97 7.79 -1.93
CA PRO A 75 18.29 7.19 -1.77
C PRO A 75 18.32 6.31 -0.50
N SER A 76 19.05 5.21 -0.58
CA SER A 76 19.29 4.26 0.54
C SER A 76 20.42 4.73 1.44
#